data_AF-A0A0C6G1D9-F1
#
_entry.id   AF-A0A0C6G1D9-F1
#
_cell.length_a   1.000
_cell.length_b   1.000
_cell.length_c   1.000
_cell.angle_alpha   90.00
_cell.angle_beta   90.00
_cell.angle_gamma   90.00
#
_symmetry.space_group_name_H-M   'P 1'
#
loop_
_entity.id
_entity.type
_entity.pdbx_description
1 polymer ?
#
loop_
_entity_poly.entity_id
_entity_poly.type
_entity_poly.pdbx_seq_one_letter_code
_entity_poly.pdbx_strand_id
1 'polypeptide(L)'
;MPHTTVTDAPAIPAPTRRRRDWPGLFLRAVLSLFLGLPLGGVLFALTGLGVAVANGDPILQHPWLLAFRTLAAAVSYVFLGGFAWTPEGGYASLHGWYAAGVVLAFVLMSRPWRRFTRRATPEAWPRRA
;
A
#
# COMPACT_ATOMS: atom_id res chain seq x y z
N MET A 1 46.35 18.35 -46.46
CA MET A 1 45.67 18.51 -45.15
C MET A 1 44.47 17.57 -45.13
N PRO A 2 44.50 16.45 -44.41
CA PRO A 2 43.35 15.55 -44.31
C PRO A 2 42.45 15.98 -43.14
N HIS A 3 41.18 16.22 -43.44
CA HIS A 3 40.14 16.48 -42.46
C HIS A 3 39.77 15.17 -41.75
N THR A 4 40.22 15.00 -40.51
CA THR A 4 39.72 13.94 -39.63
C THR A 4 38.33 14.32 -39.15
N THR A 5 37.32 13.59 -39.64
CA THR A 5 35.95 13.64 -39.13
C THR A 5 35.93 13.14 -37.69
N VAL A 6 35.84 14.09 -36.74
CA VAL A 6 35.50 13.79 -35.34
C VAL A 6 34.10 13.18 -35.36
N THR A 7 34.05 11.86 -35.23
CA THR A 7 32.80 11.14 -35.01
C THR A 7 32.46 11.31 -33.55
N ASP A 8 31.61 12.30 -33.24
CA ASP A 8 30.98 12.43 -31.93
C ASP A 8 30.11 11.20 -31.70
N ALA A 9 30.68 10.17 -31.07
CA ALA A 9 29.91 9.06 -30.54
C ALA A 9 28.90 9.62 -29.51
N PRO A 10 27.60 9.27 -29.59
CA PRO A 10 26.63 9.74 -28.62
C PRO A 10 27.06 9.21 -27.25
N ALA A 11 27.37 10.14 -26.34
CA ALA A 11 27.71 9.85 -24.97
C ALA A 11 26.66 8.90 -24.39
N ILE A 12 27.06 7.66 -24.08
CA ILE A 12 26.24 6.72 -23.33
C ILE A 12 25.85 7.47 -22.04
N PRO A 13 24.56 7.76 -21.81
CA PRO A 13 24.17 8.50 -20.61
C PRO A 13 24.62 7.69 -19.41
N ALA A 14 25.56 8.25 -18.65
CA ALA A 14 26.09 7.63 -17.44
C ALA A 14 24.91 7.14 -16.58
N PRO A 15 25.03 5.95 -15.94
CA PRO A 15 23.96 5.44 -15.09
C PRO A 15 23.65 6.50 -14.05
N THR A 16 22.47 7.10 -14.16
CA THR A 16 22.02 8.13 -13.24
C THR A 16 22.06 7.52 -11.85
N ARG A 17 23.03 7.94 -11.03
CA ARG A 17 23.04 7.68 -9.59
C ARG A 17 21.62 7.93 -9.12
N ARG A 18 20.97 6.87 -8.62
CA ARG A 18 19.59 6.88 -8.16
C ARG A 18 19.48 7.90 -7.03
N ARG A 19 19.28 9.19 -7.35
CA ARG A 19 19.08 10.25 -6.37
C ARG A 19 17.91 9.79 -5.51
N ARG A 20 18.11 9.83 -4.19
CA ARG A 20 17.08 9.46 -3.23
C ARG A 20 15.94 10.45 -3.41
N ASP A 21 14.80 9.96 -3.87
CA ASP A 21 13.60 10.76 -4.16
C ASP A 21 12.91 11.13 -2.84
N TRP A 22 13.51 12.06 -2.12
CA TRP A 22 13.00 12.58 -0.85
C TRP A 22 11.62 13.21 -0.97
N PRO A 23 11.32 14.04 -2.00
CA PRO A 23 9.97 14.56 -2.20
C PRO A 23 8.94 13.45 -2.39
N GLY A 24 9.26 12.42 -3.19
CA GLY A 24 8.38 11.27 -3.38
C GLY A 24 8.16 10.46 -2.10
N LEU A 25 9.20 10.28 -1.28
CA LEU A 25 9.07 9.60 0.02
C LEU A 25 8.19 10.39 1.00
N PHE A 26 8.37 11.71 1.08
CA PHE A 26 7.56 12.58 1.93
C PHE A 26 6.09 12.56 1.50
N LEU A 27 5.82 12.72 0.21
CA LEU A 27 4.44 12.68 -0.30
C LEU A 27 3.76 11.34 -0.01
N ARG A 28 4.47 10.22 -0.17
CA ARG A 28 3.94 8.90 0.21
C ARG A 28 3.65 8.79 1.70
N ALA A 29 4.52 9.32 2.56
CA ALA A 29 4.29 9.34 4.00
C ALA A 29 3.02 10.13 4.34
N VAL A 30 2.86 11.35 3.80
CA VAL A 30 1.66 12.16 4.01
C VAL A 30 0.40 11.46 3.51
N LEU A 31 0.41 10.94 2.28
CA LEU A 31 -0.74 10.22 1.72
C LEU A 31 -1.06 8.95 2.53
N SER A 32 -0.03 8.26 3.05
CA SER A 32 -0.23 7.08 3.87
C SER A 32 -0.90 7.38 5.21
N LEU A 33 -0.69 8.57 5.79
CA LEU A 33 -1.44 9.01 6.98
C LEU A 33 -2.93 9.13 6.66
N PHE A 34 -3.29 9.77 5.54
CA PHE A 34 -4.69 9.91 5.14
C PHE A 34 -5.35 8.57 4.81
N LEU A 35 -4.64 7.69 4.12
CA LEU A 35 -5.15 6.35 3.75
C LEU A 35 -5.09 5.34 4.90
N GLY A 36 -4.32 5.62 5.95
CA GLY A 36 -4.16 4.70 7.06
C GLY A 36 -5.44 4.49 7.84
N LEU A 37 -6.30 5.52 7.93
CA LEU A 37 -7.58 5.43 8.63
C LEU A 37 -8.57 4.48 7.93
N PRO A 38 -8.89 4.66 6.63
CA PRO A 38 -9.79 3.73 5.93
C PRO A 38 -9.20 2.32 5.82
N LEU A 39 -7.90 2.17 5.55
CA LEU A 39 -7.27 0.84 5.51
C LEU A 39 -7.26 0.17 6.89
N GLY A 40 -6.99 0.93 7.95
CA GLY A 40 -7.07 0.44 9.32
C GLY A 40 -8.48 -0.05 9.68
N GLY A 41 -9.52 0.66 9.27
CA GLY A 41 -10.91 0.25 9.46
C GLY A 41 -11.25 -1.06 8.73
N VAL A 42 -10.75 -1.23 7.50
CA VAL A 42 -10.89 -2.50 6.76
C VAL A 42 -10.16 -3.64 7.47
N LEU A 43 -8.92 -3.43 7.91
CA LEU A 43 -8.16 -4.45 8.64
C LEU A 43 -8.85 -4.84 9.96
N PHE A 44 -9.38 -3.86 10.68
CA PHE A 44 -10.17 -4.09 11.89
C PHE A 44 -11.41 -4.94 11.61
N ALA A 45 -12.20 -4.58 10.60
CA ALA A 45 -13.39 -5.34 10.20
C ALA A 45 -13.07 -6.77 9.76
N LEU A 46 -11.99 -6.96 8.99
CA LEU A 46 -11.52 -8.28 8.58
C LEU A 46 -11.05 -9.12 9.76
N THR A 47 -10.47 -8.50 10.79
CA THR A 47 -10.10 -9.21 12.02
C THR A 47 -11.34 -9.69 12.77
N GLY A 48 -12.37 -8.84 12.89
CA GLY A 48 -13.66 -9.24 13.47
C GLY A 48 -14.32 -10.39 12.69
N LEU A 49 -14.23 -10.36 11.36
CA LEU A 49 -14.69 -11.47 10.50
C LEU A 49 -13.88 -12.75 10.74
N GLY A 50 -12.54 -12.65 10.80
CA GLY A 50 -11.67 -13.80 11.07
C GLY A 50 -11.95 -14.45 12.43
N VAL A 51 -12.22 -13.64 13.46
CA VAL A 51 -12.63 -14.12 14.79
C VAL A 51 -13.97 -14.84 14.72
N ALA A 52 -14.95 -14.31 13.98
CA ALA A 52 -16.25 -14.96 13.80
C ALA A 52 -16.09 -16.34 13.10
N VAL A 53 -15.24 -16.42 12.07
CA VAL A 53 -14.91 -17.68 11.38
C VAL A 53 -14.24 -18.68 12.32
N ALA A 54 -13.22 -18.25 13.07
CA ALA A 54 -12.47 -19.11 13.98
C ALA A 54 -13.35 -19.68 15.12
N ASN A 55 -14.32 -18.90 15.58
CA ASN A 55 -15.23 -19.29 16.65
C ASN A 55 -16.50 -19.99 16.16
N GLY A 56 -16.70 -20.14 14.84
CA GLY A 56 -17.92 -20.73 14.29
C GLY A 56 -19.19 -19.94 14.65
N ASP A 57 -19.09 -18.60 14.68
CA ASP A 57 -20.17 -17.69 15.09
C ASP A 57 -21.44 -17.91 14.23
N PRO A 58 -22.64 -18.07 14.83
CA PRO A 58 -23.89 -18.23 14.09
C PRO A 58 -24.14 -17.17 13.02
N ILE A 59 -23.58 -15.97 13.18
CA ILE A 59 -23.68 -14.89 12.20
C ILE A 59 -23.17 -15.26 10.80
N LEU A 60 -22.31 -16.28 10.68
CA LEU A 60 -21.81 -16.79 9.40
C LEU A 60 -22.92 -17.36 8.51
N GLN A 61 -24.05 -17.79 9.10
CA GLN A 61 -25.23 -18.27 8.37
C GLN A 61 -26.06 -17.12 7.77
N HIS A 62 -25.74 -15.87 8.12
CA HIS A 62 -26.47 -14.69 7.69
C HIS A 62 -25.54 -13.68 6.98
N PRO A 63 -25.25 -13.90 5.67
CA PRO A 63 -24.27 -13.12 4.92
C PRO A 63 -24.55 -11.61 4.90
N TRP A 64 -25.82 -11.23 4.89
CA TRP A 64 -26.27 -9.83 4.90
C TRP A 64 -25.98 -9.16 6.24
N LEU A 65 -26.31 -9.81 7.36
CA LEU A 65 -26.00 -9.33 8.71
C LEU A 65 -24.49 -9.22 8.92
N LEU A 66 -23.72 -10.20 8.42
CA LEU A 66 -22.28 -10.18 8.45
C LEU A 66 -21.70 -9.00 7.66
N ALA A 67 -22.19 -8.75 6.44
CA ALA A 67 -21.79 -7.62 5.61
C ALA A 67 -22.10 -6.28 6.28
N PHE A 68 -23.30 -6.12 6.86
CA PHE A 68 -23.66 -4.90 7.59
C PHE A 68 -22.78 -4.69 8.83
N ARG A 69 -22.57 -5.72 9.65
CA ARG A 69 -21.71 -5.65 10.84
C ARG A 69 -20.28 -5.25 10.48
N THR A 70 -19.71 -5.88 9.46
CA THR A 70 -18.33 -5.63 9.02
C THR A 70 -18.18 -4.25 8.41
N LEU A 71 -19.11 -3.83 7.54
CA LEU A 71 -19.10 -2.49 6.96
C LEU A 71 -19.29 -1.42 8.04
N ALA A 72 -20.25 -1.62 8.94
CA ALA A 72 -20.49 -0.70 10.05
C ALA A 72 -19.25 -0.56 10.93
N ALA A 73 -18.58 -1.67 11.28
CA ALA A 73 -17.34 -1.63 12.05
C ALA A 73 -16.24 -0.81 11.36
N ALA A 74 -16.04 -1.00 10.05
CA ALA A 74 -15.06 -0.24 9.27
C ALA A 74 -15.40 1.25 9.20
N VAL A 75 -16.66 1.59 8.96
CA VAL A 75 -17.13 2.99 8.88
C VAL A 75 -17.04 3.66 10.25
N SER A 76 -17.55 3.03 11.31
CA SER A 76 -17.48 3.56 12.67
C SER A 76 -16.03 3.82 13.09
N TYR A 77 -15.11 2.91 12.80
CA TYR A 77 -13.68 3.10 13.06
C TYR A 77 -13.13 4.39 12.42
N VAL A 78 -13.49 4.65 11.15
CA VAL A 78 -13.06 5.84 10.41
C VAL A 78 -13.66 7.10 11.01
N PHE A 79 -14.97 7.12 11.29
CA PHE A 79 -15.65 8.30 11.83
C PHE A 79 -15.26 8.61 13.28
N LEU A 80 -14.95 7.59 14.09
CA LEU A 80 -14.45 7.77 15.45
C LEU A 80 -12.93 8.08 15.47
N GLY A 81 -12.26 8.16 14.32
CA GLY A 81 -10.85 8.54 14.26
C GLY A 81 -9.89 7.48 14.81
N GLY A 82 -10.21 6.19 14.67
CA GLY A 82 -9.40 5.11 15.24
C GLY A 82 -9.72 4.80 16.71
N PHE A 83 -10.90 5.20 17.16
CA PHE A 83 -11.51 4.70 18.39
C PHE A 83 -12.66 3.76 18.06
N ALA A 84 -12.91 2.78 18.93
CA ALA A 84 -14.18 2.08 18.95
C ALA A 84 -14.77 2.15 20.34
N TRP A 85 -16.08 2.24 20.39
CA TRP A 85 -16.85 2.10 21.61
C TRP A 85 -17.57 0.75 21.57
N THR A 86 -17.42 -0.05 22.63
CA THR A 86 -18.17 -1.31 22.81
C THR A 86 -18.92 -1.26 24.14
N PRO A 87 -20.14 -1.82 24.22
CA PRO A 87 -20.91 -1.87 25.46
C PRO A 87 -20.16 -2.59 26.59
N GLU A 88 -19.38 -3.62 26.25
CA GLU A 88 -18.71 -4.49 27.22
C GLU A 88 -17.33 -3.97 27.65
N GLY A 89 -16.65 -3.19 26.79
CA GLY A 89 -15.27 -2.74 27.00
C GLY A 89 -15.07 -1.22 27.08
N GLY A 90 -16.11 -0.42 26.84
CA GLY A 90 -16.02 1.04 26.81
C GLY A 90 -15.25 1.60 25.61
N TYR A 91 -14.66 2.80 25.77
CA TYR A 91 -13.82 3.45 24.76
C TYR A 91 -12.44 2.77 24.70
N ALA A 92 -12.13 2.13 23.57
CA ALA A 92 -10.84 1.54 23.31
C ALA A 92 -10.11 2.30 22.19
N SER A 93 -8.84 2.61 22.44
CA SER A 93 -7.93 3.14 21.42
C SER A 93 -7.55 2.02 20.45
N LEU A 94 -7.92 2.16 19.19
CA LEU A 94 -7.59 1.20 18.12
C LEU A 94 -6.47 1.73 17.21
N HIS A 95 -5.61 2.61 17.72
CA HIS A 95 -4.52 3.22 16.96
C HIS A 95 -3.52 2.21 16.38
N GLY A 96 -3.46 1.00 16.92
CA GLY A 96 -2.70 -0.10 16.33
C GLY A 96 -3.17 -0.45 14.91
N TRP A 97 -4.48 -0.45 14.66
CA TRP A 97 -5.04 -0.67 13.32
C TRP A 97 -4.77 0.50 12.39
N TYR A 98 -4.74 1.73 12.92
CA TYR A 98 -4.39 2.92 12.16
C TYR A 98 -2.94 2.83 11.69
N ALA A 99 -2.01 2.56 12.62
CA ALA A 99 -0.60 2.36 12.30
C ALA A 99 -0.40 1.25 11.26
N ALA A 100 -1.10 0.11 11.41
CA ALA A 100 -1.07 -0.97 10.44
C ALA A 100 -1.57 -0.52 9.06
N GLY A 101 -2.67 0.26 9.01
CA GLY A 101 -3.19 0.85 7.79
C GLY A 101 -2.22 1.82 7.13
N VAL A 102 -1.55 2.69 7.90
CA VAL A 102 -0.53 3.63 7.41
C VAL A 102 0.63 2.87 6.78
N VAL A 103 1.16 1.86 7.47
CA VAL A 103 2.25 1.01 6.97
C VAL A 103 1.83 0.32 5.67
N LEU A 104 0.61 -0.23 5.62
CA LEU A 104 0.08 -0.89 4.44
C LEU A 104 -0.06 0.08 3.26
N ALA A 105 -0.64 1.28 3.47
CA ALA A 105 -0.72 2.31 2.45
C ALA A 105 0.66 2.67 1.89
N PHE A 106 1.62 2.90 2.80
CA PHE A 106 2.97 3.27 2.43
C PHE A 106 3.65 2.19 1.59
N VAL A 107 3.49 0.91 1.95
CA VAL A 107 4.04 -0.23 1.20
C VAL A 107 3.39 -0.35 -0.18
N LEU A 108 2.06 -0.24 -0.26
CA LEU A 108 1.32 -0.32 -1.53
C LEU A 108 1.75 0.80 -2.49
N MET A 109 1.92 2.03 -1.99
CA MET A 109 2.41 3.16 -2.79
C MET A 109 3.90 3.07 -3.14
N SER A 110 4.69 2.39 -2.31
CA SER A 110 6.13 2.21 -2.54
C SER A 110 6.43 1.04 -3.46
N ARG A 111 5.48 0.12 -3.68
CA ARG A 111 5.63 -0.97 -4.64
C ARG A 111 5.63 -0.41 -6.06
N PRO A 112 6.70 -0.63 -6.84
CA PRO A 112 6.74 -0.20 -8.23
C PRO A 112 5.82 -1.09 -9.05
N TRP A 113 4.56 -0.68 -9.24
CA TRP A 113 3.57 -1.36 -10.08
C TRP A 113 4.12 -1.67 -11.49
N ARG A 114 5.06 -0.86 -11.97
CA ARG A 114 5.78 -1.02 -13.24
C ARG A 114 6.78 -2.17 -13.30
N ARG A 115 7.30 -2.68 -12.18
CA ARG A 115 8.24 -3.82 -12.21
C ARG A 115 7.53 -5.16 -12.44
N PHE A 116 6.27 -5.25 -12.03
CA PHE A 116 5.47 -6.45 -12.24
C PHE A 116 4.96 -6.58 -13.68
N THR A 117 4.80 -5.45 -14.38
CA THR A 117 4.31 -5.41 -15.77
C THR A 117 5.42 -5.33 -16.83
N ARG A 118 6.66 -5.01 -16.45
CA ARG A 118 7.80 -5.13 -17.37
C ARG A 118 8.23 -6.59 -17.46
N ARG A 119 7.75 -7.31 -18.49
CA ARG A 119 8.40 -8.52 -18.97
C ARG A 119 9.89 -8.22 -19.13
N ALA A 120 10.74 -9.07 -18.56
CA ALA A 120 12.18 -9.03 -18.78
C ALA A 120 12.42 -8.93 -20.29
N THR A 121 12.85 -7.77 -20.76
CA THR A 121 13.16 -7.57 -22.16
C THR A 121 14.48 -8.30 -22.36
N PRO A 122 14.54 -9.40 -23.14
CA PRO A 122 15.80 -10.07 -23.40
C PRO A 122 16.71 -9.04 -24.07
N GLU A 123 17.91 -8.82 -23.52
CA GLU A 123 18.93 -8.01 -24.20
C GLU A 123 19.13 -8.59 -25.60
N ALA A 124 19.04 -7.75 -26.63
CA ALA A 124 19.28 -8.17 -28.01
C ALA A 124 20.75 -8.55 -28.17
N TRP A 125 21.02 -9.85 -28.17
CA TRP A 125 22.27 -10.42 -28.66
C TRP A 125 22.29 -10.34 -30.21
N PRO A 126 23.44 -10.11 -30.89
CA PRO A 126 24.81 -10.10 -30.38
C PRO A 126 25.39 -8.69 -30.14
N ARG A 127 26.26 -8.59 -29.13
CA ARG A 127 27.19 -7.47 -28.97
C ARG A 127 28.22 -7.58 -30.07
N ARG A 128 28.16 -6.72 -31.09
CA ARG A 128 29.22 -6.65 -32.11
C ARG A 128 30.50 -6.12 -31.45
N ALA A 129 31.57 -6.88 -31.63
CA ALA A 129 32.95 -6.54 -31.27
C ALA A 129 33.49 -5.41 -32.14
#